data_AF-A0A2P2E7Q2-F1
#
_entry.id   AF-A0A2P2E7Q2-F1
#
_cell.length_a   1.000
_cell.length_b   1.000
_cell.length_c   1.000
_cell.angle_alpha   90.00
_cell.angle_beta   90.00
_cell.angle_gamma   90.00
#
_symmetry.space_group_name_H-M   'P 1'
#
loop_
_entity.id
_entity.type
_entity.pdbx_description
1 polymer ?
#
loop_
_entity_poly.entity_id
_entity_poly.type
_entity_poly.pdbx_seq_one_letter_code
_entity_poly.pdbx_strand_id
1 'polypeptide(L)'
;MKRNWLCASAVLALAAAPAIASADGWYGSAGTGYSIGGSVDIDAPVNPSGVGQSPYMIGKPAKGDGGWGGNIALGYGFDNGFRVEAALAKGNAGFKNSGNGSTVGNIGVWTAMVNGLYDFNRDGNINPFVGAGVGLARVDLLAGSFDQANASSPLLALSRASSVSINDSDTGFAWQLIAGLGLKLSDRLNADITYTYVNVADLSFAGTGRVRSNSFGGSTTSPLTLGAGSGTSGLPGIGGLGLGLRYSFAAPPAPPPPPPPPPPPPPVCDGRSLVVYFEHNKSFLTAEATSVLDNAVSELSSQSCNYRTALIQGHTDLSGSPQYNIELSQKRVVAVREALVARGVPGDLMTGEAFGESKPAKPTADGVKEPLNRRAEVTFTFQ
;
A
#
# COMPACT_ATOMS: atom_id res chain seq x y z
N MET A 1 -38.14 37.89 4.74
CA MET A 1 -37.83 37.08 5.95
C MET A 1 -38.04 35.61 5.62
N LYS A 2 -36.98 34.86 5.32
CA LYS A 2 -36.95 33.40 5.43
C LYS A 2 -35.60 33.05 6.03
N ARG A 3 -35.60 32.82 7.34
CA ARG A 3 -34.42 32.43 8.12
C ARG A 3 -34.61 30.95 8.43
N ASN A 4 -34.32 30.10 7.45
CA ASN A 4 -34.40 28.66 7.66
C ASN A 4 -33.05 28.16 8.17
N TRP A 5 -33.06 27.89 9.47
CA TRP A 5 -32.11 27.03 10.14
C TRP A 5 -32.24 25.64 9.55
N LEU A 6 -31.14 25.05 9.10
CA LEU A 6 -30.95 23.60 8.93
C LEU A 6 -29.49 23.36 8.57
N CYS A 7 -28.80 22.56 9.38
CA CYS A 7 -27.81 21.54 8.96
C CYS A 7 -27.08 21.04 10.22
N ALA A 8 -27.80 20.27 11.03
CA ALA A 8 -27.26 19.48 12.12
C ALA A 8 -27.62 18.00 11.89
N SER A 9 -27.23 17.42 10.74
CA SER A 9 -27.46 15.98 10.48
C SER A 9 -26.60 15.45 9.30
N ALA A 10 -25.28 15.66 9.29
CA ALA A 10 -24.40 15.03 8.28
C ALA A 10 -23.43 13.98 8.87
N VAL A 11 -23.45 13.76 10.18
CA VAL A 11 -22.50 12.85 10.86
C VAL A 11 -23.01 11.40 10.93
N LEU A 12 -24.29 11.12 10.64
CA LEU A 12 -24.85 9.77 10.83
C LEU A 12 -24.67 8.79 9.64
N ALA A 13 -24.10 9.22 8.51
CA ALA A 13 -23.98 8.35 7.33
C ALA A 13 -22.69 7.50 7.29
N LEU A 14 -21.72 7.70 8.18
CA LEU A 14 -20.47 6.91 8.20
C LEU A 14 -20.60 5.52 8.87
N ALA A 15 -21.79 5.13 9.32
CA ALA A 15 -21.99 3.86 10.04
C ALA A 15 -22.43 2.67 9.15
N ALA A 16 -22.48 2.82 7.83
CA ALA A 16 -22.90 1.75 6.92
C ALA A 16 -21.88 1.49 5.80
N ALA A 17 -20.64 1.15 6.17
CA ALA A 17 -19.75 0.44 5.26
C ALA A 17 -19.94 -1.07 5.47
N PRO A 18 -20.11 -1.88 4.40
CA PRO A 18 -20.27 -3.32 4.53
C PRO A 18 -19.00 -3.93 5.14
N ALA A 19 -19.18 -4.99 5.92
CA ALA A 19 -18.10 -5.86 6.34
C ALA A 19 -17.31 -6.38 5.10
N ILE A 20 -16.01 -6.65 5.32
CA ILE A 20 -15.02 -7.26 4.40
C ILE A 20 -14.11 -6.24 3.69
N ALA A 21 -13.09 -5.79 4.41
CA ALA A 21 -11.68 -5.73 4.00
C ALA A 21 -10.86 -5.27 5.21
N SER A 22 -9.68 -5.84 5.43
CA SER A 22 -8.70 -5.30 6.38
C SER A 22 -8.51 -3.80 6.07
N ALA A 23 -8.44 -2.97 7.11
CA ALA A 23 -8.70 -1.54 6.96
C ALA A 23 -7.46 -0.69 7.20
N ASP A 24 -7.28 0.30 6.33
CA ASP A 24 -6.18 1.25 6.39
C ASP A 24 -6.63 2.57 7.03
N GLY A 25 -7.01 2.47 8.30
CA GLY A 25 -7.19 3.52 9.30
C GLY A 25 -7.74 4.93 8.94
N TRP A 26 -7.81 5.76 9.98
CA TRP A 26 -8.27 7.15 9.85
C TRP A 26 -7.16 8.04 9.32
N TYR A 27 -7.50 9.01 8.49
CA TYR A 27 -6.60 10.08 8.07
C TYR A 27 -7.30 11.43 8.07
N GLY A 28 -6.52 12.50 8.25
CA GLY A 28 -6.96 13.87 8.04
C GLY A 28 -6.21 14.49 6.87
N SER A 29 -6.86 15.35 6.10
CA SER A 29 -6.20 16.15 5.08
C SER A 29 -6.60 17.61 5.15
N ALA A 30 -5.68 18.46 4.72
CA ALA A 30 -5.92 19.88 4.55
C ALA A 30 -5.15 20.38 3.34
N GLY A 31 -5.74 21.30 2.58
CA GLY A 31 -5.13 21.81 1.38
C GLY A 31 -5.61 23.19 0.99
N THR A 32 -4.91 23.77 0.02
CA THR A 32 -5.23 25.03 -0.64
C THR A 32 -5.19 24.81 -2.13
N GLY A 33 -5.96 25.59 -2.89
CA GLY A 33 -5.97 25.47 -4.34
C GLY A 33 -6.41 26.73 -5.03
N TYR A 34 -6.13 26.76 -6.32
CA TYR A 34 -6.56 27.80 -7.23
C TYR A 34 -7.57 27.23 -8.21
N SER A 35 -8.77 27.82 -8.23
CA SER A 35 -9.81 27.51 -9.20
C SER A 35 -9.49 28.21 -10.52
N ILE A 36 -9.43 27.42 -11.58
CA ILE A 36 -9.18 27.85 -12.95
C ILE A 36 -10.45 27.71 -13.77
N GLY A 37 -10.92 28.84 -14.32
CA GLY A 37 -12.13 28.84 -15.14
C GLY A 37 -13.43 28.85 -14.34
N GLY A 38 -14.53 28.81 -15.08
CA GLY A 38 -15.88 29.18 -14.64
C GLY A 38 -16.33 30.46 -15.36
N SER A 39 -17.40 30.36 -16.14
CA SER A 39 -18.13 31.53 -16.66
C SER A 39 -19.37 31.71 -15.81
N VAL A 40 -19.63 32.95 -15.39
CA VAL A 40 -20.90 33.32 -14.78
C VAL A 40 -21.67 34.07 -15.85
N ASP A 41 -22.70 33.42 -16.37
CA ASP A 41 -23.64 34.05 -17.28
C ASP A 41 -24.76 34.66 -16.43
N ILE A 42 -24.81 35.99 -16.37
CA ILE A 42 -25.87 36.72 -15.66
C ILE A 42 -26.91 37.11 -16.70
N ASP A 43 -27.96 36.29 -16.83
CA ASP A 43 -29.12 36.62 -17.66
C ASP A 43 -30.15 37.34 -16.78
N ALA A 44 -30.16 38.68 -16.78
CA ALA A 44 -31.22 39.45 -16.12
C ALA A 44 -32.20 40.03 -17.17
N PRO A 45 -33.32 39.34 -17.47
CA PRO A 45 -34.34 39.87 -18.34
C PRO A 45 -34.99 41.09 -17.67
N VAL A 46 -34.96 42.21 -18.37
CA VAL A 46 -35.58 43.46 -17.93
C VAL A 46 -36.88 43.64 -18.67
N ASN A 47 -37.97 43.87 -17.94
CA ASN A 47 -39.27 44.21 -18.52
C ASN A 47 -39.59 45.67 -18.16
N PRO A 48 -39.26 46.65 -19.02
CA PRO A 48 -39.47 48.05 -18.69
C PRO A 48 -40.97 48.38 -18.79
N SER A 49 -41.59 48.81 -17.70
CA SER A 49 -42.97 49.31 -17.75
C SER A 49 -43.02 50.67 -18.47
N GLY A 50 -43.51 50.68 -19.73
CA GLY A 50 -43.69 51.90 -20.52
C GLY A 50 -43.97 51.62 -22.01
N VAL A 51 -44.70 52.53 -22.67
CA VAL A 51 -45.22 52.36 -24.05
C VAL A 51 -44.06 52.15 -25.06
N GLY A 52 -44.11 51.04 -25.80
CA GLY A 52 -43.15 50.71 -26.88
C GLY A 52 -41.85 50.01 -26.43
N GLN A 53 -41.75 49.55 -25.18
CA GLN A 53 -40.56 48.92 -24.64
C GLN A 53 -40.55 47.41 -24.95
N SER A 54 -39.59 46.93 -25.74
CA SER A 54 -39.31 45.49 -25.84
C SER A 54 -38.45 45.06 -24.64
N PRO A 55 -38.69 43.86 -24.07
CA PRO A 55 -37.79 43.26 -23.09
C PRO A 55 -36.36 43.22 -23.64
N TYR A 56 -35.37 43.55 -22.81
CA TYR A 56 -33.96 43.46 -23.16
C TYR A 56 -33.18 42.88 -21.97
N MET A 57 -32.08 42.17 -22.23
CA MET A 57 -31.29 41.51 -21.17
C MET A 57 -30.20 42.44 -20.66
N ILE A 58 -30.16 42.69 -19.35
CA ILE A 58 -29.00 43.32 -18.71
C ILE A 58 -28.09 42.20 -18.21
N GLY A 59 -26.79 42.37 -18.40
CA GLY A 59 -25.79 41.38 -18.04
C GLY A 59 -25.07 40.89 -19.28
N LYS A 60 -23.75 40.84 -19.19
CA LYS A 60 -22.90 40.22 -20.21
C LYS A 60 -22.20 39.03 -19.56
N PRO A 61 -22.02 37.90 -20.28
CA PRO A 61 -21.20 36.79 -19.83
C PRO A 61 -19.89 37.27 -19.21
N ALA A 62 -19.65 37.02 -17.92
CA ALA A 62 -18.41 37.40 -17.26
C ALA A 62 -17.52 36.17 -17.10
N LYS A 63 -16.27 36.27 -17.57
CA LYS A 63 -15.29 35.21 -17.35
C LYS A 63 -14.74 35.34 -15.94
N GLY A 64 -14.67 34.21 -15.23
CA GLY A 64 -13.99 34.11 -13.95
C GLY A 64 -12.50 34.35 -14.13
N ASP A 65 -11.92 35.21 -13.29
CA ASP A 65 -10.48 35.45 -13.19
C ASP A 65 -9.76 34.33 -12.40
N GLY A 66 -10.52 33.35 -11.91
CA GLY A 66 -10.08 32.33 -10.98
C GLY A 66 -10.01 32.85 -9.54
N GLY A 67 -9.61 31.98 -8.61
CA GLY A 67 -9.44 32.40 -7.23
C GLY A 67 -9.04 31.29 -6.27
N TRP A 68 -8.68 31.70 -5.06
CA TRP A 68 -8.11 30.82 -4.04
C TRP A 68 -9.18 30.20 -3.14
N GLY A 69 -8.94 28.98 -2.73
CA GLY A 69 -9.75 28.27 -1.75
C GLY A 69 -8.95 27.29 -0.92
N GLY A 70 -9.55 26.84 0.17
CA GLY A 70 -8.99 25.83 1.06
C GLY A 70 -9.99 24.71 1.32
N ASN A 71 -9.47 23.54 1.67
CA ASN A 71 -10.26 22.38 2.06
C ASN A 71 -9.67 21.71 3.28
N ILE A 72 -10.55 21.06 4.05
CA ILE A 72 -10.21 20.12 5.10
C ILE A 72 -11.07 18.88 4.92
N ALA A 73 -10.52 17.70 5.21
CA ALA A 73 -11.26 16.46 5.18
C ALA A 73 -10.82 15.50 6.29
N LEU A 74 -11.77 14.66 6.69
CA LEU A 74 -11.54 13.50 7.54
C LEU A 74 -12.01 12.27 6.76
N GLY A 75 -11.14 11.29 6.64
CA GLY A 75 -11.41 10.09 5.86
C GLY A 75 -10.91 8.82 6.50
N TYR A 76 -11.29 7.72 5.86
CA TYR A 76 -10.95 6.37 6.23
C TYR A 76 -10.48 5.60 5.00
N GLY A 77 -9.32 4.95 5.11
CA GLY A 77 -8.76 4.11 4.06
C GLY A 77 -9.06 2.63 4.27
N PHE A 78 -9.09 1.89 3.18
CA PHE A 78 -9.26 0.44 3.16
C PHE A 78 -8.04 -0.20 2.50
N ASP A 79 -7.67 -1.42 2.90
CA ASP A 79 -6.44 -2.07 2.37
C ASP A 79 -6.54 -2.43 0.89
N ASN A 80 -7.73 -2.37 0.31
CA ASN A 80 -7.97 -2.61 -1.12
C ASN A 80 -7.77 -1.34 -1.99
N GLY A 81 -7.22 -0.25 -1.43
CA GLY A 81 -6.96 1.00 -2.14
C GLY A 81 -8.15 1.96 -2.21
N PHE A 82 -9.33 1.56 -1.74
CA PHE A 82 -10.45 2.49 -1.61
C PHE A 82 -10.29 3.40 -0.39
N ARG A 83 -10.80 4.62 -0.50
CA ARG A 83 -10.93 5.58 0.61
C ARG A 83 -12.27 6.28 0.55
N VAL A 84 -12.82 6.62 1.72
CA VAL A 84 -14.00 7.48 1.84
C VAL A 84 -13.65 8.65 2.74
N GLU A 85 -14.08 9.86 2.36
CA GLU A 85 -13.86 11.06 3.18
C GLU A 85 -15.06 12.00 3.18
N ALA A 86 -15.23 12.68 4.32
CA ALA A 86 -16.08 13.85 4.44
C ALA A 86 -15.20 15.10 4.35
N ALA A 87 -15.53 16.00 3.42
CA ALA A 87 -14.74 17.18 3.10
C ALA A 87 -15.57 18.46 3.22
N LEU A 88 -14.95 19.51 3.78
CA LEU A 88 -15.46 20.88 3.76
C LEU A 88 -14.48 21.74 2.97
N ALA A 89 -14.99 22.53 2.02
CA ALA A 89 -14.16 23.47 1.26
C ALA A 89 -14.79 24.85 1.19
N LYS A 90 -13.93 25.87 1.10
CA LYS A 90 -14.31 27.26 0.83
C LYS A 90 -13.42 27.83 -0.26
N GLY A 91 -14.01 28.41 -1.29
CA GLY A 91 -13.30 29.16 -2.32
C GLY A 91 -13.96 30.49 -2.62
N ASN A 92 -13.19 31.45 -3.13
CA ASN A 92 -13.74 32.69 -3.68
C ASN A 92 -13.08 32.97 -5.02
N ALA A 93 -13.84 33.48 -5.98
CA ALA A 93 -13.34 33.88 -7.29
C ALA A 93 -13.92 35.23 -7.70
N GLY A 94 -13.11 36.03 -8.38
CA GLY A 94 -13.56 37.25 -9.05
C GLY A 94 -14.03 36.96 -10.46
N PHE A 95 -14.91 37.79 -11.00
CA PHE A 95 -15.24 37.79 -12.42
C PHE A 95 -15.39 39.22 -12.94
N LYS A 96 -14.99 39.42 -14.19
CA LYS A 96 -15.09 40.72 -14.86
C LYS A 96 -15.35 40.59 -16.36
N ASN A 97 -16.09 41.54 -16.91
CA ASN A 97 -16.22 41.80 -18.33
C ASN A 97 -16.13 43.31 -18.58
N SER A 98 -15.26 43.72 -19.49
CA SER A 98 -15.06 45.12 -19.90
C SER A 98 -15.48 45.34 -21.36
N GLY A 99 -16.37 46.31 -21.58
CA GLY A 99 -16.89 46.75 -22.89
C GLY A 99 -17.94 47.87 -22.76
N ASN A 100 -18.76 48.15 -23.79
CA ASN A 100 -19.82 49.18 -23.78
C ASN A 100 -21.00 48.94 -22.79
N GLY A 101 -20.81 47.94 -21.92
CA GLY A 101 -21.55 47.55 -20.74
C GLY A 101 -20.63 46.61 -19.96
N SER A 102 -20.54 46.76 -18.64
CA SER A 102 -19.56 46.06 -17.78
C SER A 102 -20.26 45.23 -16.71
N THR A 103 -19.73 44.05 -16.43
CA THR A 103 -20.16 43.19 -15.31
C THR A 103 -18.94 42.88 -14.46
N VAL A 104 -19.04 43.07 -13.15
CA VAL A 104 -17.98 42.80 -12.18
C VAL A 104 -18.58 42.17 -10.93
N GLY A 105 -17.84 41.31 -10.26
CA GLY A 105 -18.30 40.74 -9.01
C GLY A 105 -17.36 39.71 -8.42
N ASN A 106 -17.84 39.11 -7.33
CA ASN A 106 -17.19 38.04 -6.62
C ASN A 106 -18.21 36.92 -6.34
N ILE A 107 -17.74 35.69 -6.41
CA ILE A 107 -18.49 34.50 -6.03
C ILE A 107 -17.73 33.78 -4.92
N GLY A 108 -18.42 33.52 -3.81
CA GLY A 108 -17.96 32.67 -2.72
C GLY A 108 -18.69 31.33 -2.77
N VAL A 109 -17.97 30.24 -2.59
CA VAL A 109 -18.55 28.89 -2.60
C VAL A 109 -18.08 28.15 -1.35
N TRP A 110 -19.04 27.63 -0.60
CA TRP A 110 -18.83 26.66 0.47
C TRP A 110 -19.38 25.31 0.04
N THR A 111 -18.61 24.24 0.21
CA THR A 111 -19.06 22.88 -0.08
C THR A 111 -18.95 21.98 1.14
N ALA A 112 -19.91 21.08 1.28
CA ALA A 112 -19.86 19.95 2.20
C ALA A 112 -20.10 18.67 1.39
N MET A 113 -19.08 17.83 1.30
CA MET A 113 -19.02 16.71 0.36
C MET A 113 -18.70 15.40 1.06
N VAL A 114 -19.24 14.31 0.54
CA VAL A 114 -18.77 12.95 0.81
C VAL A 114 -18.17 12.41 -0.48
N ASN A 115 -16.92 11.95 -0.40
CA ASN A 115 -16.14 11.48 -1.54
C ASN A 115 -15.79 10.01 -1.38
N GLY A 116 -15.88 9.26 -2.49
CA GLY A 116 -15.22 7.97 -2.64
C GLY A 116 -14.02 8.13 -3.57
N LEU A 117 -12.85 7.66 -3.12
CA LEU A 117 -11.59 7.70 -3.86
C LEU A 117 -10.98 6.31 -3.98
N TYR A 118 -10.12 6.15 -4.97
CA TYR A 118 -9.31 4.96 -5.18
C TYR A 118 -7.86 5.37 -5.43
N ASP A 119 -6.95 4.89 -4.59
CA ASP A 119 -5.51 5.09 -4.71
C ASP A 119 -4.89 3.91 -5.49
N PHE A 120 -4.20 4.22 -6.56
CA PHE A 120 -3.35 3.30 -7.29
C PHE A 120 -1.95 3.27 -6.66
N ASN A 121 -1.32 2.09 -6.67
CA ASN A 121 0.07 1.93 -6.25
C ASN A 121 0.37 2.48 -4.84
N ARG A 122 -0.47 2.17 -3.84
CA ARG A 122 -0.44 2.76 -2.49
C ARG A 122 0.92 2.67 -1.78
N ASP A 123 1.64 1.57 -1.98
CA ASP A 123 2.92 1.34 -1.31
C ASP A 123 4.10 2.02 -2.03
N GLY A 124 3.87 2.57 -3.23
CA GLY A 124 4.86 3.31 -3.98
C GLY A 124 5.11 4.72 -3.43
N ASN A 125 6.20 5.35 -3.87
CA ASN A 125 6.51 6.75 -3.52
C ASN A 125 5.56 7.76 -4.19
N ILE A 126 4.89 7.33 -5.26
CA ILE A 126 3.89 8.10 -6.00
C ILE A 126 2.63 7.25 -6.08
N ASN A 127 1.52 7.80 -5.57
CA ASN A 127 0.22 7.16 -5.47
C ASN A 127 -0.79 7.98 -6.29
N PRO A 128 -0.99 7.67 -7.58
CA PRO A 128 -2.07 8.29 -8.34
C PRO A 128 -3.41 7.95 -7.72
N PHE A 129 -4.37 8.85 -7.76
CA PHE A 129 -5.71 8.60 -7.24
C PHE A 129 -6.79 9.26 -8.07
N VAL A 130 -7.98 8.67 -8.06
CA VAL A 130 -9.19 9.21 -8.68
C VAL A 130 -10.36 9.06 -7.72
N GLY A 131 -11.36 9.91 -7.85
CA GLY A 131 -12.54 9.84 -7.01
C GLY A 131 -13.70 10.67 -7.54
N ALA A 132 -14.84 10.49 -6.88
CA ALA A 132 -16.03 11.26 -7.12
C ALA A 132 -16.74 11.52 -5.79
N GLY A 133 -17.49 12.62 -5.72
CA GLY A 133 -18.21 12.99 -4.52
C GLY A 133 -19.53 13.67 -4.82
N VAL A 134 -20.41 13.62 -3.84
CA VAL A 134 -21.71 14.28 -3.86
C VAL A 134 -21.94 15.02 -2.55
N GLY A 135 -22.74 16.06 -2.58
CA GLY A 135 -23.00 16.87 -1.41
C GLY A 135 -23.81 18.11 -1.69
N LEU A 136 -23.57 19.14 -0.90
CA LEU A 136 -24.26 20.42 -0.97
C LEU A 136 -23.24 21.54 -1.15
N ALA A 137 -23.60 22.53 -1.95
CA ALA A 137 -22.83 23.75 -2.10
C ALA A 137 -23.70 24.97 -1.80
N ARG A 138 -23.22 25.84 -0.92
CA ARG A 138 -23.79 27.17 -0.70
C ARG A 138 -22.96 28.18 -1.48
N VAL A 139 -23.62 28.90 -2.37
CA VAL A 139 -23.01 29.88 -3.26
C VAL A 139 -23.47 31.26 -2.81
N ASP A 140 -22.52 32.11 -2.45
CA ASP A 140 -22.72 33.52 -2.15
C ASP A 140 -22.30 34.34 -3.39
N LEU A 141 -23.23 35.10 -4.00
CA LEU A 141 -22.98 35.87 -5.21
C LEU A 141 -23.15 37.37 -4.95
N LEU A 142 -22.09 38.12 -5.23
CA LEU A 142 -22.11 39.59 -5.25
C LEU A 142 -21.71 40.06 -6.65
N ALA A 143 -22.66 40.58 -7.42
CA ALA A 143 -22.45 41.01 -8.80
C ALA A 143 -23.05 42.39 -9.07
N GLY A 144 -22.39 43.18 -9.91
CA GLY A 144 -22.90 44.43 -10.45
C GLY A 144 -22.74 44.46 -11.97
N SER A 145 -23.80 44.83 -12.68
CA SER A 145 -23.79 45.01 -14.13
C SER A 145 -24.30 46.39 -14.51
N PHE A 146 -23.67 47.01 -15.50
CA PHE A 146 -24.04 48.29 -16.08
C PHE A 146 -24.13 48.15 -17.60
N ASP A 147 -25.19 48.67 -18.21
CA ASP A 147 -25.31 48.78 -19.67
C ASP A 147 -25.70 50.20 -20.09
N GLN A 148 -24.97 50.74 -21.07
CA GLN A 148 -25.24 52.04 -21.67
C GLN A 148 -25.66 51.80 -23.12
N ALA A 149 -26.93 52.07 -23.42
CA ALA A 149 -27.43 51.95 -24.78
C ALA A 149 -26.80 53.05 -25.66
N ASN A 150 -25.87 52.66 -26.55
CA ASN A 150 -25.36 53.53 -27.59
C ASN A 150 -26.39 53.55 -28.74
N ALA A 151 -27.16 54.63 -28.86
CA ALA A 151 -28.06 54.83 -29.97
C ALA A 151 -27.24 55.15 -31.24
N SER A 152 -27.34 54.33 -32.28
CA SER A 152 -26.77 54.58 -33.61
C SER A 152 -27.51 55.67 -34.39
N SER A 153 -28.56 56.27 -33.81
CA SER A 153 -29.41 57.29 -34.44
C SER A 153 -29.47 58.55 -33.58
N PRO A 154 -29.08 59.73 -34.10
CA PRO A 154 -29.07 60.99 -33.36
C PRO A 154 -30.47 61.49 -32.97
N LEU A 155 -31.54 61.04 -33.66
CA LEU A 155 -32.92 61.39 -33.33
C LEU A 155 -33.53 60.56 -32.18
N LEU A 156 -32.90 59.44 -31.80
CA LEU A 156 -33.33 58.56 -30.71
C LEU A 156 -32.34 58.53 -29.54
N ALA A 157 -31.38 59.48 -29.51
CA ALA A 157 -30.31 59.59 -28.52
C ALA A 157 -30.78 60.10 -27.15
N LEU A 158 -31.92 59.61 -26.67
CA LEU A 158 -32.28 59.69 -25.26
C LEU A 158 -31.47 58.63 -24.51
N SER A 159 -30.24 58.96 -24.16
CA SER A 159 -29.26 58.06 -23.51
C SER A 159 -29.91 57.29 -22.34
N ARG A 160 -29.99 55.96 -22.47
CA ARG A 160 -30.51 55.07 -21.42
C ARG A 160 -29.34 54.44 -20.68
N ALA A 161 -29.36 54.53 -19.36
CA ALA A 161 -28.37 53.89 -18.50
C ALA A 161 -29.10 52.96 -17.52
N SER A 162 -28.75 51.69 -17.55
CA SER A 162 -29.37 50.69 -16.67
C SER A 162 -28.29 50.00 -15.84
N SER A 163 -28.59 49.76 -14.56
CA SER A 163 -27.69 49.11 -13.62
C SER A 163 -28.43 48.07 -12.80
N VAL A 164 -27.82 46.90 -12.61
CA VAL A 164 -28.34 45.80 -11.79
C VAL A 164 -27.29 45.41 -10.77
N SER A 165 -27.72 45.14 -9.53
CA SER A 165 -26.88 44.57 -8.47
C SER A 165 -27.54 43.34 -7.88
N ILE A 166 -26.77 42.26 -7.73
CA ILE A 166 -27.15 41.00 -7.10
C ILE A 166 -26.30 40.85 -5.84
N ASN A 167 -26.95 40.57 -4.71
CA ASN A 167 -26.30 40.22 -3.45
C ASN A 167 -27.19 39.20 -2.75
N ASP A 168 -26.95 37.94 -3.04
CA ASP A 168 -27.78 36.85 -2.53
C ASP A 168 -26.98 35.55 -2.41
N SER A 169 -27.54 34.58 -1.71
CA SER A 169 -26.94 33.26 -1.55
C SER A 169 -27.96 32.16 -1.72
N ASP A 170 -27.58 31.08 -2.40
CA ASP A 170 -28.42 29.90 -2.55
C ASP A 170 -27.65 28.61 -2.27
N THR A 171 -28.37 27.55 -1.93
CA THR A 171 -27.79 26.23 -1.66
C THR A 171 -28.35 25.20 -2.61
N GLY A 172 -27.47 24.60 -3.41
CA GLY A 172 -27.82 23.59 -4.38
C GLY A 172 -27.17 22.25 -4.09
N PHE A 173 -27.66 21.21 -4.77
CA PHE A 173 -26.97 19.94 -4.87
C PHE A 173 -25.66 20.12 -5.63
N ALA A 174 -24.60 19.47 -5.16
CA ALA A 174 -23.30 19.51 -5.78
C ALA A 174 -22.73 18.11 -6.00
N TRP A 175 -22.00 17.95 -7.10
CA TRP A 175 -21.19 16.77 -7.36
C TRP A 175 -19.80 17.19 -7.81
N GLN A 176 -18.81 16.34 -7.59
CA GLN A 176 -17.44 16.60 -7.99
C GLN A 176 -16.70 15.36 -8.49
N LEU A 177 -15.72 15.59 -9.36
CA LEU A 177 -14.73 14.61 -9.79
C LEU A 177 -13.35 15.05 -9.31
N ILE A 178 -12.56 14.07 -8.90
CA ILE A 178 -11.25 14.26 -8.28
C ILE A 178 -10.25 13.37 -9.00
N ALA A 179 -9.10 13.94 -9.35
CA ALA A 179 -7.95 13.19 -9.82
C ALA A 179 -6.68 13.81 -9.25
N GLY A 180 -5.69 13.00 -8.87
CA GLY A 180 -4.49 13.55 -8.26
C GLY A 180 -3.34 12.57 -8.16
N LEU A 181 -2.25 13.09 -7.60
CA LEU A 181 -1.03 12.35 -7.29
C LEU A 181 -0.68 12.60 -5.83
N GLY A 182 -0.62 11.54 -5.03
CA GLY A 182 -0.04 11.55 -3.70
C GLY A 182 1.44 11.25 -3.75
N LEU A 183 2.26 12.03 -3.07
CA LEU A 183 3.69 11.85 -2.94
C LEU A 183 4.00 11.46 -1.51
N LYS A 184 4.58 10.27 -1.30
CA LYS A 184 4.94 9.79 0.02
C LYS A 184 6.09 10.60 0.59
N LEU A 185 5.84 11.34 1.68
CA LEU A 185 6.87 12.08 2.41
C LEU A 185 7.41 11.28 3.59
N SER A 186 6.54 10.52 4.27
CA SER A 186 6.89 9.59 5.35
C SER A 186 5.88 8.44 5.41
N ASP A 187 5.99 7.53 6.37
CA ASP A 187 5.01 6.45 6.55
C ASP A 187 3.62 6.92 6.97
N ARG A 188 3.49 8.19 7.40
CA ARG A 188 2.21 8.78 7.81
C ARG A 188 1.82 10.03 7.05
N LEU A 189 2.73 10.66 6.31
CA LEU A 189 2.48 11.95 5.67
C LEU A 189 2.66 11.84 4.16
N ASN A 190 1.64 12.27 3.43
CA ASN A 190 1.68 12.42 1.97
C ASN A 190 1.44 13.88 1.60
N ALA A 191 2.08 14.33 0.53
CA ALA A 191 1.76 15.58 -0.16
C ALA A 191 0.93 15.27 -1.40
N ASP A 192 -0.25 15.85 -1.50
CA ASP A 192 -1.20 15.58 -2.58
C ASP A 192 -1.25 16.76 -3.56
N ILE A 193 -1.18 16.45 -4.85
CA ILE A 193 -1.49 17.36 -5.95
C ILE A 193 -2.84 16.91 -6.50
N THR A 194 -3.86 17.75 -6.38
CA THR A 194 -5.26 17.38 -6.68
C THR A 194 -5.86 18.30 -7.71
N TYR A 195 -6.45 17.73 -8.75
CA TYR A 195 -7.38 18.41 -9.62
C TYR A 195 -8.81 18.05 -9.23
N THR A 196 -9.63 19.07 -9.00
CA THR A 196 -11.04 18.92 -8.63
C THR A 196 -11.91 19.66 -9.64
N TYR A 197 -12.93 18.97 -10.14
CA TYR A 197 -14.00 19.57 -10.94
C TYR A 197 -15.30 19.52 -10.13
N VAL A 198 -15.88 20.68 -9.80
CA VAL A 198 -17.12 20.78 -9.02
C VAL A 198 -18.23 21.36 -9.86
N ASN A 199 -19.42 20.78 -9.81
CA ASN A 199 -20.62 21.34 -10.42
C ASN A 199 -21.73 21.47 -9.37
N VAL A 200 -22.50 22.56 -9.45
CA VAL A 200 -23.63 22.84 -8.58
C VAL A 200 -24.86 23.03 -9.46
N ALA A 201 -25.88 22.21 -9.26
CA ALA A 201 -27.13 22.31 -10.01
C ALA A 201 -28.11 23.28 -9.32
N ASP A 202 -29.07 23.80 -10.11
CA ASP A 202 -30.26 24.50 -9.63
C ASP A 202 -30.00 25.63 -8.62
N LEU A 203 -29.48 26.76 -9.10
CA LEU A 203 -29.25 27.95 -8.28
C LEU A 203 -30.19 29.08 -8.68
N SER A 204 -30.67 29.82 -7.69
CA SER A 204 -31.54 30.98 -7.86
C SER A 204 -31.03 32.16 -7.05
N PHE A 205 -30.87 33.31 -7.69
CA PHE A 205 -30.39 34.52 -7.03
C PHE A 205 -31.38 35.66 -7.23
N ALA A 206 -31.71 36.38 -6.17
CA ALA A 206 -32.50 37.60 -6.24
C ALA A 206 -31.62 38.85 -6.41
N GLY A 207 -32.11 39.83 -7.16
CA GLY A 207 -31.38 41.06 -7.43
C GLY A 207 -32.27 42.29 -7.45
N THR A 208 -31.65 43.46 -7.32
CA THR A 208 -32.31 44.76 -7.47
C THR A 208 -31.65 45.55 -8.60
N GLY A 209 -32.43 46.21 -9.43
CA GLY A 209 -31.94 47.05 -10.51
C GLY A 209 -32.55 48.43 -10.51
N ARG A 210 -31.99 49.31 -11.34
CA ARG A 210 -32.49 50.64 -11.64
C ARG A 210 -32.32 50.93 -13.12
N VAL A 211 -33.33 51.56 -13.72
CA VAL A 211 -33.27 52.05 -15.09
C VAL A 211 -33.42 53.57 -15.06
N ARG A 212 -32.47 54.28 -15.68
CA ARG A 212 -32.58 55.72 -15.96
C ARG A 212 -32.96 55.91 -17.42
N SER A 213 -34.08 56.60 -17.64
CA SER A 213 -34.51 57.04 -18.96
C SER A 213 -34.40 58.55 -19.02
N ASN A 214 -33.66 59.06 -20.00
CA ASN A 214 -33.62 60.49 -20.29
C ASN A 214 -34.80 60.82 -21.23
N SER A 215 -35.43 61.96 -21.02
CA SER A 215 -36.47 62.48 -21.91
C SER A 215 -36.23 63.97 -22.11
N PHE A 216 -36.75 64.53 -23.19
CA PHE A 216 -36.66 65.97 -23.42
C PHE A 216 -37.40 66.69 -22.27
N GLY A 217 -36.67 67.35 -21.37
CA GLY A 217 -37.22 67.99 -20.17
C GLY A 217 -36.91 67.32 -18.81
N GLY A 218 -36.17 66.22 -18.75
CA GLY A 218 -35.72 65.64 -17.47
C GLY A 218 -35.30 64.16 -17.51
N SER A 219 -34.84 63.63 -16.38
CA SER A 219 -34.51 62.20 -16.22
C SER A 219 -35.46 61.52 -15.24
N THR A 220 -35.94 60.31 -15.55
CA THR A 220 -36.74 59.49 -14.63
C THR A 220 -35.97 58.24 -14.24
N THR A 221 -35.90 57.94 -12.93
CA THR A 221 -35.29 56.71 -12.39
C THR A 221 -36.39 55.79 -11.85
N SER A 222 -36.47 54.55 -12.35
CA SER A 222 -37.44 53.56 -11.87
C SER A 222 -36.73 52.35 -11.22
N PRO A 223 -37.23 51.83 -10.09
CA PRO A 223 -36.73 50.59 -9.49
C PRO A 223 -37.11 49.38 -10.35
N LEU A 224 -36.25 48.38 -10.39
CA LEU A 224 -36.45 47.07 -11.01
C LEU A 224 -36.21 45.98 -9.96
N THR A 225 -37.12 45.03 -9.83
CA THR A 225 -36.90 43.84 -8.99
C THR A 225 -36.64 42.66 -9.91
N LEU A 226 -35.49 42.00 -9.78
CA LEU A 226 -35.25 40.74 -10.47
C LEU A 226 -35.88 39.63 -9.62
N GLY A 227 -36.86 38.92 -10.19
CA GLY A 227 -37.45 37.75 -9.55
C GLY A 227 -36.45 36.61 -9.44
N ALA A 228 -36.64 35.72 -8.45
CA ALA A 228 -35.79 34.57 -8.16
C ALA A 228 -35.83 33.45 -9.23
N GLY A 229 -35.88 33.79 -10.52
CA GLY A 229 -36.09 32.84 -11.62
C GLY A 229 -35.60 33.30 -12.98
N SER A 230 -34.71 34.31 -13.06
CA SER A 230 -33.96 34.56 -14.28
C SER A 230 -32.79 33.59 -14.34
N GLY A 231 -33.04 32.45 -14.99
CA GLY A 231 -32.29 31.21 -14.87
C GLY A 231 -30.78 31.35 -15.08
N THR A 232 -30.03 30.97 -14.06
CA THR A 232 -28.70 30.40 -14.24
C THR A 232 -28.84 28.91 -13.94
N SER A 233 -28.65 28.09 -14.97
CA SER A 233 -28.62 26.63 -14.85
C SER A 233 -27.34 26.21 -14.13
N GLY A 234 -27.33 26.37 -12.80
CA GLY A 234 -26.21 26.00 -11.93
C GLY A 234 -24.93 26.83 -12.12
N LEU A 235 -23.89 26.47 -11.36
CA LEU A 235 -22.52 26.92 -11.67
C LEU A 235 -21.89 25.90 -12.62
N PRO A 236 -21.65 26.26 -13.90
CA PRO A 236 -20.97 25.37 -14.84
C PRO A 236 -19.60 25.01 -14.28
N GLY A 237 -19.25 23.73 -14.36
CA GLY A 237 -18.33 23.18 -13.38
C GLY A 237 -16.95 23.85 -13.33
N ILE A 238 -16.51 24.10 -12.12
CA ILE A 238 -15.30 24.83 -11.77
C ILE A 238 -14.20 23.81 -11.59
N GLY A 239 -13.19 23.87 -12.45
CA GLY A 239 -11.95 23.11 -12.31
C GLY A 239 -10.98 23.85 -11.40
N GLY A 240 -10.23 23.14 -10.56
CA GLY A 240 -9.22 23.75 -9.69
C GLY A 240 -8.06 22.81 -9.45
N LEU A 241 -6.86 23.38 -9.32
CA LEU A 241 -5.67 22.64 -8.91
C LEU A 241 -5.33 23.01 -7.47
N GLY A 242 -5.13 22.00 -6.63
CA GLY A 242 -4.84 22.12 -5.21
C GLY A 242 -3.58 21.36 -4.82
N LEU A 243 -2.95 21.87 -3.76
CA LEU A 243 -1.88 21.22 -3.03
C LEU A 243 -2.37 20.97 -1.60
N GLY A 244 -2.16 19.76 -1.11
CA GLY A 244 -2.61 19.36 0.22
C GLY A 244 -1.60 18.48 0.94
N LEU A 245 -1.79 18.37 2.24
CA LEU A 245 -1.13 17.37 3.07
C LEU A 245 -2.18 16.40 3.59
N ARG A 246 -1.86 15.11 3.56
CA ARG A 246 -2.66 14.03 4.10
C ARG A 246 -1.87 13.28 5.16
N TYR A 247 -2.40 13.24 6.38
CA TYR A 247 -1.78 12.59 7.53
C TYR A 247 -2.60 11.37 7.97
N SER A 248 -1.98 10.19 7.94
CA SER A 248 -2.54 8.94 8.46
C SER A 248 -2.35 8.85 9.97
N PHE A 249 -3.45 8.64 10.69
CA PHE A 249 -3.45 8.37 12.13
C PHE A 249 -3.19 6.89 12.43
N ALA A 250 -3.24 6.02 11.42
CA ALA A 250 -2.94 4.61 11.58
C ALA A 250 -1.46 4.40 11.98
N ALA A 251 -1.22 3.41 12.84
CA ALA A 251 0.14 2.97 13.08
C ALA A 251 0.67 2.30 11.79
N PRO A 252 1.92 2.59 11.36
CA PRO A 252 2.53 1.86 10.26
C PRO A 252 2.47 0.36 10.58
N PRO A 253 2.21 -0.51 9.58
CA PRO A 253 2.24 -1.95 9.81
C PRO A 253 3.58 -2.32 10.45
N ALA A 254 3.51 -3.11 11.54
CA ALA A 254 4.72 -3.54 12.23
C ALA A 254 5.63 -4.25 11.21
N PRO A 255 6.95 -3.98 11.22
CA PRO A 255 7.87 -4.71 10.36
C PRO A 255 7.67 -6.21 10.58
N PRO A 256 7.72 -7.02 9.50
CA PRO A 256 7.51 -8.46 9.62
C PRO A 256 8.48 -9.02 10.67
N PRO A 257 8.02 -9.97 11.51
CA PRO A 257 8.89 -10.57 12.50
C PRO A 257 10.12 -11.16 11.81
N PRO A 258 11.31 -11.02 12.39
CA PRO A 258 12.52 -11.58 11.80
C PRO A 258 12.32 -13.09 11.58
N PRO A 259 12.83 -13.64 10.45
CA PRO A 259 12.72 -15.06 10.19
C PRO A 259 13.32 -15.86 11.36
N PRO A 260 12.72 -16.99 11.74
CA PRO A 260 13.26 -17.83 12.80
C PRO A 260 14.69 -18.24 12.46
N PRO A 261 15.59 -18.31 13.45
CA PRO A 261 16.97 -18.72 13.21
C PRO A 261 17.01 -20.10 12.53
N PRO A 262 17.93 -20.33 11.58
CA PRO A 262 18.04 -21.61 10.91
C PRO A 262 18.31 -22.72 11.94
N PRO A 263 17.76 -23.94 11.73
CA PRO A 263 18.00 -25.06 12.62
C PRO A 263 19.51 -25.37 12.72
N PRO A 264 19.99 -25.87 13.88
CA PRO A 264 21.39 -26.23 14.06
C PRO A 264 21.85 -27.25 12.99
N PRO A 265 23.09 -27.18 12.50
CA PRO A 265 23.64 -28.20 11.61
C PRO A 265 23.57 -29.59 12.27
N PRO A 266 23.27 -30.66 11.52
CA PRO A 266 23.32 -32.02 12.05
C PRO A 266 24.74 -32.38 12.52
N PRO A 267 24.89 -33.17 13.60
CA PRO A 267 26.19 -33.62 14.07
C PRO A 267 26.88 -34.47 12.99
N VAL A 268 28.15 -34.18 12.72
CA VAL A 268 28.99 -34.95 11.79
C VAL A 268 29.63 -36.11 12.57
N CYS A 269 29.44 -37.33 12.09
CA CYS A 269 29.95 -38.55 12.72
C CYS A 269 31.15 -39.08 11.92
N ASP A 270 32.37 -38.93 12.43
CA ASP A 270 33.57 -39.46 11.78
C ASP A 270 33.66 -40.99 11.95
N GLY A 271 34.10 -41.69 10.88
CA GLY A 271 34.35 -43.13 10.92
C GLY A 271 35.41 -43.52 11.96
N ARG A 272 35.30 -44.74 12.51
CA ARG A 272 36.19 -45.24 13.57
C ARG A 272 36.81 -46.57 13.18
N SER A 273 38.11 -46.75 13.43
CA SER A 273 38.82 -48.01 13.17
C SER A 273 39.47 -48.56 14.45
N LEU A 274 39.41 -49.88 14.63
CA LEU A 274 39.86 -50.61 15.82
C LEU A 274 40.72 -51.80 15.37
N VAL A 275 41.76 -52.13 16.13
CA VAL A 275 42.63 -53.30 15.85
C VAL A 275 42.64 -54.24 17.05
N VAL A 276 42.33 -55.50 16.80
CA VAL A 276 42.30 -56.58 17.81
C VAL A 276 43.45 -57.54 17.53
N TYR A 277 44.32 -57.77 18.51
CA TYR A 277 45.43 -58.72 18.37
C TYR A 277 45.09 -60.11 18.90
N PHE A 278 45.76 -61.11 18.35
CA PHE A 278 45.59 -62.52 18.69
C PHE A 278 46.91 -63.19 19.02
N GLU A 279 46.83 -64.15 19.92
CA GLU A 279 47.92 -65.06 20.20
C GLU A 279 48.24 -65.98 19.01
N HIS A 280 49.46 -66.51 19.01
CA HIS A 280 49.90 -67.42 17.96
C HIS A 280 49.02 -68.66 17.92
N ASN A 281 48.63 -69.06 16.70
CA ASN A 281 47.78 -70.21 16.43
C ASN A 281 46.40 -70.21 17.12
N LYS A 282 45.90 -69.03 17.52
CA LYS A 282 44.66 -68.87 18.28
C LYS A 282 43.72 -67.87 17.60
N SER A 283 42.42 -68.12 17.76
CA SER A 283 41.33 -67.25 17.28
C SER A 283 40.42 -66.75 18.40
N PHE A 284 40.68 -67.13 19.65
CA PHE A 284 39.94 -66.61 20.80
C PHE A 284 40.48 -65.24 21.21
N LEU A 285 39.60 -64.40 21.74
CA LEU A 285 39.93 -63.07 22.24
C LEU A 285 40.59 -63.18 23.60
N THR A 286 41.69 -62.46 23.82
CA THR A 286 42.31 -62.32 25.15
C THR A 286 41.51 -61.32 26.00
N ALA A 287 41.84 -61.22 27.29
CA ALA A 287 41.22 -60.23 28.17
C ALA A 287 41.49 -58.79 27.69
N GLU A 288 42.69 -58.54 27.16
CA GLU A 288 43.09 -57.25 26.59
C GLU A 288 42.28 -56.93 25.32
N ALA A 289 42.16 -57.91 24.41
CA ALA A 289 41.34 -57.77 23.21
C ALA A 289 39.85 -57.49 23.55
N THR A 290 39.35 -58.14 24.61
CA THR A 290 38.00 -57.96 25.11
C THR A 290 37.80 -56.53 25.65
N SER A 291 38.74 -56.02 26.44
CA SER A 291 38.73 -54.65 26.97
C SER A 291 38.79 -53.58 25.87
N VAL A 292 39.58 -53.82 24.82
CA VAL A 292 39.64 -52.93 23.64
C VAL A 292 38.27 -52.86 22.94
N LEU A 293 37.58 -53.99 22.81
CA LEU A 293 36.23 -54.04 22.24
C LEU A 293 35.19 -53.35 23.15
N ASP A 294 35.29 -53.52 24.47
CA ASP A 294 34.39 -52.87 25.44
C ASP A 294 34.50 -51.35 25.38
N ASN A 295 35.73 -50.82 25.41
CA ASN A 295 35.99 -49.38 25.32
C ASN A 295 35.49 -48.82 23.97
N ALA A 296 35.78 -49.52 22.87
CA ALA A 296 35.31 -49.10 21.55
C ALA A 296 33.79 -49.04 21.50
N VAL A 297 33.06 -50.08 21.94
CA VAL A 297 31.59 -50.08 21.89
C VAL A 297 30.99 -49.03 22.85
N SER A 298 31.60 -48.80 24.01
CA SER A 298 31.17 -47.73 24.92
C SER A 298 31.31 -46.34 24.29
N GLU A 299 32.42 -46.08 23.60
CA GLU A 299 32.63 -44.82 22.88
C GLU A 299 31.65 -44.68 21.70
N LEU A 300 31.45 -45.74 20.93
CA LEU A 300 30.51 -45.75 19.80
C LEU A 300 29.07 -45.48 20.26
N SER A 301 28.67 -46.05 21.42
CA SER A 301 27.33 -45.85 22.00
C SER A 301 27.12 -44.45 22.58
N SER A 302 28.19 -43.71 22.86
CA SER A 302 28.13 -42.31 23.34
C SER A 302 27.86 -41.30 22.23
N GLN A 303 28.01 -41.71 20.97
CA GLN A 303 27.75 -40.85 19.82
C GLN A 303 26.25 -40.84 19.49
N SER A 304 25.70 -39.69 19.13
CA SER A 304 24.29 -39.55 18.70
C SER A 304 24.06 -40.05 17.26
N CYS A 305 24.84 -41.03 16.81
CA CYS A 305 24.99 -41.44 15.41
C CYS A 305 24.52 -42.89 15.25
N ASN A 306 23.81 -43.17 14.15
CA ASN A 306 23.41 -44.54 13.83
C ASN A 306 24.53 -45.26 13.05
N TYR A 307 24.79 -46.52 13.39
CA TYR A 307 25.71 -47.37 12.62
C TYR A 307 25.21 -47.53 11.18
N ARG A 308 26.12 -47.37 10.20
CA ARG A 308 25.85 -47.65 8.79
C ARG A 308 26.42 -49.00 8.37
N THR A 309 27.72 -49.23 8.60
CA THR A 309 28.37 -50.53 8.35
C THR A 309 29.55 -50.74 9.29
N ALA A 310 29.94 -52.00 9.50
CA ALA A 310 31.19 -52.40 10.14
C ALA A 310 31.92 -53.45 9.28
N LEU A 311 33.15 -53.17 8.87
CA LEU A 311 33.98 -54.10 8.10
C LEU A 311 35.03 -54.73 9.02
N ILE A 312 35.06 -56.06 9.11
CA ILE A 312 36.00 -56.84 9.93
C ILE A 312 36.96 -57.58 9.00
N GLN A 313 38.25 -57.27 9.07
CA GLN A 313 39.29 -57.86 8.23
C GLN A 313 40.26 -58.68 9.07
N GLY A 314 40.33 -59.99 8.86
CA GLY A 314 41.19 -60.90 9.61
C GLY A 314 42.53 -61.16 8.93
N HIS A 315 43.60 -61.17 9.72
CA HIS A 315 44.96 -61.39 9.26
C HIS A 315 45.72 -62.41 10.13
N THR A 316 46.74 -63.03 9.55
CA THR A 316 47.68 -63.94 10.21
C THR A 316 49.13 -63.55 9.93
N ASP A 317 50.06 -64.11 10.70
CA ASP A 317 51.48 -64.08 10.36
C ASP A 317 51.81 -65.12 9.26
N LEU A 318 53.03 -65.06 8.72
CA LEU A 318 53.48 -65.91 7.61
C LEU A 318 54.07 -67.26 8.10
N SER A 319 53.76 -67.69 9.32
CA SER A 319 54.39 -68.88 9.91
C SER A 319 53.67 -70.21 9.62
N GLY A 320 52.52 -70.16 8.94
CA GLY A 320 51.67 -71.30 8.59
C GLY A 320 51.48 -71.42 7.08
N SER A 321 50.76 -72.46 6.62
CA SER A 321 50.44 -72.58 5.20
C SER A 321 49.39 -71.53 4.77
N PRO A 322 49.37 -71.09 3.50
CA PRO A 322 48.41 -70.09 3.03
C PRO A 322 46.95 -70.47 3.29
N GLN A 323 46.58 -71.73 3.03
CA GLN A 323 45.22 -72.23 3.28
C GLN A 323 44.86 -72.20 4.77
N TYR A 324 45.79 -72.64 5.62
CA TYR A 324 45.61 -72.62 7.07
C TYR A 324 45.42 -71.19 7.58
N ASN A 325 46.21 -70.25 7.05
CA ASN A 325 46.17 -68.84 7.40
C ASN A 325 44.85 -68.17 7.01
N ILE A 326 44.28 -68.53 5.86
CA ILE A 326 42.92 -68.11 5.48
C ILE A 326 41.89 -68.63 6.47
N GLU A 327 41.89 -69.92 6.78
CA GLU A 327 40.93 -70.52 7.73
C GLU A 327 41.05 -69.91 9.14
N LEU A 328 42.28 -69.66 9.61
CA LEU A 328 42.52 -69.04 10.91
C LEU A 328 42.06 -67.58 10.94
N SER A 329 42.30 -66.81 9.88
CA SER A 329 41.81 -65.44 9.78
C SER A 329 40.28 -65.38 9.74
N GLN A 330 39.62 -66.34 9.07
CA GLN A 330 38.16 -66.46 9.08
C GLN A 330 37.61 -66.72 10.49
N LYS A 331 38.25 -67.63 11.25
CA LYS A 331 37.86 -67.88 12.65
C LYS A 331 38.02 -66.64 13.53
N ARG A 332 39.03 -65.80 13.28
CA ARG A 332 39.23 -64.53 13.99
C ARG A 332 38.17 -63.49 13.65
N VAL A 333 37.80 -63.37 12.38
CA VAL A 333 36.70 -62.52 11.94
C VAL A 333 35.40 -62.92 12.64
N VAL A 334 35.09 -64.22 12.69
CA VAL A 334 33.91 -64.73 13.39
C VAL A 334 33.95 -64.41 14.88
N ALA A 335 35.09 -64.63 15.55
CA ALA A 335 35.24 -64.34 16.98
C ALA A 335 35.03 -62.84 17.30
N VAL A 336 35.55 -61.94 16.47
CA VAL A 336 35.33 -60.48 16.64
C VAL A 336 33.87 -60.12 16.36
N ARG A 337 33.27 -60.69 15.32
CA ARG A 337 31.86 -60.47 14.98
C ARG A 337 30.95 -60.87 16.14
N GLU A 338 31.11 -62.08 16.66
CA GLU A 338 30.32 -62.59 17.79
C GLU A 338 30.51 -61.73 19.03
N ALA A 339 31.74 -61.28 19.30
CA ALA A 339 32.03 -60.41 20.43
C ALA A 339 31.39 -59.02 20.31
N LEU A 340 31.34 -58.44 19.10
CA LEU A 340 30.67 -57.16 18.84
C LEU A 340 29.14 -57.30 18.91
N VAL A 341 28.58 -58.40 18.41
CA VAL A 341 27.14 -58.71 18.50
C VAL A 341 26.72 -58.87 19.95
N ALA A 342 27.52 -59.58 20.77
CA ALA A 342 27.26 -59.72 22.21
C ALA A 342 27.28 -58.38 22.96
N ARG A 343 27.90 -57.35 22.39
CA ARG A 343 27.97 -55.97 22.94
C ARG A 343 26.91 -55.04 22.36
N GLY A 344 25.98 -55.56 21.54
CA GLY A 344 24.84 -54.81 21.03
C GLY A 344 25.05 -54.14 19.67
N VAL A 345 26.17 -54.39 18.98
CA VAL A 345 26.33 -53.92 17.59
C VAL A 345 25.54 -54.85 16.65
N PRO A 346 24.64 -54.35 15.80
CA PRO A 346 23.81 -55.20 14.93
C PRO A 346 24.64 -56.03 13.96
N GLY A 347 24.49 -57.36 14.02
CA GLY A 347 25.26 -58.29 13.19
C GLY A 347 24.98 -58.19 11.69
N ASP A 348 23.83 -57.63 11.30
CA ASP A 348 23.42 -57.43 9.91
C ASP A 348 24.19 -56.30 9.22
N LEU A 349 24.79 -55.39 10.00
CA LEU A 349 25.61 -54.30 9.49
C LEU A 349 27.10 -54.68 9.35
N MET A 350 27.46 -55.91 9.76
CA MET A 350 28.84 -56.38 9.79
C MET A 350 29.18 -57.24 8.57
N THR A 351 30.24 -56.88 7.87
CA THR A 351 30.85 -57.68 6.80
C THR A 351 32.21 -58.19 7.25
N GLY A 352 32.52 -59.45 6.97
CA GLY A 352 33.78 -60.08 7.35
C GLY A 352 34.60 -60.52 6.14
N GLU A 353 35.91 -60.25 6.15
CA GLU A 353 36.87 -60.65 5.12
C GLU A 353 38.10 -61.33 5.73
N ALA A 354 38.45 -62.51 5.22
CA ALA A 354 39.61 -63.29 5.67
C ALA A 354 40.76 -63.14 4.67
N PHE A 355 41.83 -62.47 5.07
CA PHE A 355 43.01 -62.25 4.21
C PHE A 355 44.16 -63.21 4.48
N GLY A 356 44.12 -63.96 5.59
CA GLY A 356 45.25 -64.77 6.03
C GLY A 356 46.53 -63.94 6.09
N GLU A 357 47.57 -64.41 5.43
CA GLU A 357 48.89 -63.76 5.41
C GLU A 357 49.08 -62.75 4.27
N SER A 358 48.09 -62.58 3.37
CA SER A 358 48.23 -61.79 2.13
C SER A 358 48.38 -60.27 2.36
N LYS A 359 48.04 -59.78 3.56
CA LYS A 359 48.09 -58.36 3.93
C LYS A 359 48.76 -58.15 5.31
N PRO A 360 50.08 -58.37 5.43
CA PRO A 360 50.78 -58.19 6.70
C PRO A 360 50.84 -56.70 7.09
N ALA A 361 50.67 -56.40 8.38
CA ALA A 361 50.93 -55.05 8.92
C ALA A 361 52.43 -54.74 8.91
N LYS A 362 53.25 -55.75 9.17
CA LYS A 362 54.70 -55.67 9.13
C LYS A 362 55.23 -56.77 8.22
N PRO A 363 55.86 -56.42 7.08
CA PRO A 363 56.44 -57.41 6.18
C PRO A 363 57.49 -58.26 6.91
N THR A 364 57.38 -59.57 6.77
CA THR A 364 58.34 -60.55 7.29
C THR A 364 58.65 -61.60 6.24
N ALA A 365 59.76 -62.32 6.40
CA ALA A 365 60.02 -63.49 5.57
C ALA A 365 59.03 -64.62 5.86
N ASP A 366 58.91 -65.57 4.93
CA ASP A 366 58.11 -66.78 5.10
C ASP A 366 58.58 -67.59 6.32
N GLY A 367 57.65 -68.19 7.05
CA GLY A 367 57.91 -68.93 8.28
C GLY A 367 58.10 -68.05 9.54
N VAL A 368 58.16 -66.72 9.41
CA VAL A 368 58.44 -65.82 10.54
C VAL A 368 57.17 -65.47 11.32
N LYS A 369 57.22 -65.66 12.64
CA LYS A 369 56.16 -65.27 13.56
C LYS A 369 56.23 -63.77 13.85
N GLU A 370 55.14 -63.06 13.62
CA GLU A 370 55.04 -61.61 13.86
C GLU A 370 53.74 -61.29 14.59
N PRO A 371 53.79 -60.93 15.89
CA PRO A 371 52.61 -60.57 16.67
C PRO A 371 51.73 -59.50 16.03
N LEU A 372 52.32 -58.49 15.38
CA LEU A 372 51.56 -57.41 14.76
C LEU A 372 50.71 -57.89 13.57
N ASN A 373 51.09 -59.00 12.93
CA ASN A 373 50.34 -59.56 11.81
C ASN A 373 49.16 -60.42 12.28
N ARG A 374 49.15 -60.85 13.54
CA ARG A 374 48.04 -61.61 14.13
C ARG A 374 46.96 -60.68 14.63
N ARG A 375 46.17 -60.13 13.72
CA ARG A 375 45.18 -59.11 14.05
C ARG A 375 43.86 -59.26 13.29
N ALA A 376 42.83 -58.60 13.79
CA ALA A 376 41.64 -58.25 13.04
C ALA A 376 41.44 -56.73 13.10
N GLU A 377 41.18 -56.11 11.96
CA GLU A 377 40.87 -54.68 11.86
C GLU A 377 39.36 -54.52 11.70
N VAL A 378 38.76 -53.60 12.46
CA VAL A 378 37.33 -53.29 12.37
C VAL A 378 37.18 -51.83 12.00
N THR A 379 36.43 -51.53 10.95
CA THR A 379 36.13 -50.15 10.53
C THR A 379 34.63 -49.90 10.55
N PHE A 380 34.21 -48.95 11.38
CA PHE A 380 32.83 -48.49 11.52
C PHE A 380 32.59 -47.24 10.66
N THR A 381 31.45 -47.22 9.98
CA THR A 381 30.90 -46.04 9.30
C THR A 381 29.54 -45.69 9.90
N PHE A 382 29.20 -44.40 9.87
CA PHE A 382 27.96 -43.86 10.44
C PHE A 382 27.08 -43.24 9.34
N GLN A 383 25.79 -43.09 9.66
CA GLN A 383 24.79 -42.45 8.79
C GLN A 383 24.84 -40.93 8.87
#